data_AF-A0AAW5RZE2-F1
#
_entry.id   AF-A0AAW5RZE2-F1
#
_cell.length_a   1.000
_cell.length_b   1.000
_cell.length_c   1.000
_cell.angle_alpha   90.00
_cell.angle_beta   90.00
_cell.angle_gamma   90.00
#
_symmetry.space_group_name_H-M   'P 1'
#
loop_
_entity.id
_entity.type
_entity.pdbx_description
1 polymer ?
#
loop_
_entity_poly.entity_id
_entity_poly.type
_entity_poly.pdbx_seq_one_letter_code
_entity_poly.pdbx_strand_id
1 'polypeptide(L)'
;MRIDIGGEHHAVGFGVRVRELGIAPVSERLVRSWREVDAVSYDVMIRRPDTDEVVWEANMTSNLVPMWRRAGADLAEFAGRTTEDVLPNLDAAISAMRAEPDTYRILNPPNGWGDFESCLAFLEAIRDACKTFGGNVVEVCR
;
A
#
# COMPACT_ATOMS: atom_id res chain seq x y z
N MET A 1 -10.30 -53.54 28.13
CA MET A 1 -10.92 -52.81 27.02
C MET A 1 -9.93 -51.72 26.59
N ARG A 2 -9.54 -51.71 25.31
CA ARG A 2 -8.74 -50.69 24.57
C ARG A 2 -9.32 -49.26 24.81
N ILE A 3 -8.65 -48.10 24.78
CA ILE A 3 -7.56 -47.51 23.95
C ILE A 3 -6.93 -46.32 24.75
N ASP A 4 -5.60 -46.29 24.87
CA ASP A 4 -4.58 -45.33 24.38
C ASP A 4 -4.80 -43.79 24.13
N ILE A 5 -3.67 -43.05 24.27
CA ILE A 5 -3.22 -41.72 23.74
C ILE A 5 -3.96 -40.46 24.22
N GLY A 6 -3.41 -39.54 25.01
CA GLY A 6 -2.22 -38.67 24.81
C GLY A 6 -2.73 -37.22 24.67
N GLY A 7 -2.07 -36.13 25.05
CA GLY A 7 -0.81 -35.81 25.69
C GLY A 7 -0.75 -34.29 25.61
N GLU A 8 -0.58 -33.58 26.74
CA GLU A 8 -0.31 -32.14 26.69
C GLU A 8 0.89 -31.85 27.60
N HIS A 9 2.01 -31.59 26.93
CA HIS A 9 3.23 -31.11 27.51
C HIS A 9 3.08 -29.64 27.91
N HIS A 10 3.56 -29.32 29.11
CA HIS A 10 3.95 -27.98 29.55
C HIS A 10 4.76 -27.21 28.51
N ALA A 11 4.56 -25.88 28.43
CA ALA A 11 5.61 -24.89 28.68
C ALA A 11 5.17 -23.42 28.41
N VAL A 12 5.02 -22.67 29.51
CA VAL A 12 5.52 -21.30 29.80
C VAL A 12 5.42 -20.11 28.80
N GLY A 13 4.81 -19.02 29.32
CA GLY A 13 5.27 -17.61 29.21
C GLY A 13 4.90 -16.90 27.89
N PHE A 14 4.28 -15.73 27.86
CA PHE A 14 4.58 -14.52 28.62
C PHE A 14 3.29 -13.75 28.95
N GLY A 15 3.11 -13.40 30.22
CA GLY A 15 2.10 -12.43 30.64
C GLY A 15 2.58 -11.01 30.43
N VAL A 16 1.75 -10.18 29.81
CA VAL A 16 1.85 -8.71 29.94
C VAL A 16 0.63 -8.26 30.73
N ARG A 17 0.86 -7.83 31.98
CA ARG A 17 -0.17 -7.17 32.79
C ARG A 17 -0.29 -5.72 32.35
N VAL A 18 -1.34 -5.40 31.60
CA VAL A 18 -1.77 -4.01 31.38
C VAL A 18 -2.49 -3.54 32.63
N ARG A 19 -1.81 -2.75 33.47
CA ARG A 19 -2.46 -1.95 34.51
C ARG A 19 -2.80 -0.57 33.93
N GLU A 20 -4.09 -0.27 33.98
CA GLU A 20 -4.75 1.05 34.00
C GLU A 20 -4.14 2.17 33.14
N LEU A 21 -4.63 2.28 31.91
CA LEU A 21 -5.01 3.58 31.34
C LEU A 21 -6.45 3.43 30.82
N GLY A 22 -7.37 4.25 31.34
CA GLY A 22 -8.81 4.20 31.09
C GLY A 22 -9.23 4.60 29.68
N ILE A 23 -8.73 3.89 28.66
CA ILE A 23 -9.23 3.93 27.30
C ILE A 23 -10.29 2.82 27.19
N ALA A 24 -11.54 3.18 26.91
CA ALA A 24 -12.59 2.19 26.66
C ALA A 24 -12.16 1.23 25.53
N PRO A 25 -12.42 -0.09 25.63
CA PRO A 25 -12.05 -1.02 24.58
C PRO A 25 -12.83 -0.68 23.31
N VAL A 26 -12.11 -0.32 22.25
CA VAL A 26 -12.64 -0.33 20.89
C VAL A 26 -13.19 -1.74 20.66
N SER A 27 -14.50 -1.85 20.44
CA SER A 27 -15.20 -3.13 20.39
C SER A 27 -14.50 -4.13 19.46
N GLU A 28 -14.44 -5.41 19.83
CA GLU A 28 -13.83 -6.49 19.02
C GLU A 28 -14.35 -6.53 17.56
N ARG A 29 -15.54 -5.96 17.31
CA ARG A 29 -16.13 -5.83 15.97
C ARG A 29 -15.34 -4.90 15.05
N LEU A 30 -14.60 -3.93 15.58
CA LEU A 30 -13.70 -3.03 14.82
C LEU A 30 -12.32 -3.66 14.57
N VAL A 31 -11.86 -4.51 15.50
CA VAL A 31 -10.57 -5.24 15.36
C VAL A 31 -10.67 -6.37 14.32
N ARG A 32 -11.87 -6.89 14.05
CA ARG A 32 -12.10 -8.00 13.10
C ARG A 32 -12.12 -7.64 11.61
N SER A 33 -11.90 -6.37 11.22
CA SER A 33 -11.79 -6.02 9.78
C SER A 33 -10.36 -6.04 9.23
N TRP A 34 -9.34 -6.29 10.07
CA TRP A 34 -7.92 -6.32 9.68
C TRP A 34 -7.44 -7.71 9.24
N ARG A 35 -8.28 -8.48 8.54
CA ARG A 35 -7.95 -9.84 8.08
C ARG A 35 -7.98 -10.04 6.56
N GLU A 36 -8.08 -8.98 5.77
CA GLU A 36 -7.94 -9.04 4.30
C GLU A 36 -7.26 -7.77 3.77
N VAL A 37 -5.95 -7.63 4.02
CA VAL A 37 -5.05 -6.84 3.18
C VAL A 37 -3.72 -7.58 3.17
N ASP A 38 -3.59 -8.55 2.26
CA ASP A 38 -2.36 -9.35 2.13
C ASP A 38 -1.12 -8.52 1.67
N ALA A 39 -1.32 -7.21 1.46
CA ALA A 39 -0.35 -6.24 0.97
C ALA A 39 -0.09 -5.09 1.96
N VAL A 40 1.09 -5.04 2.58
CA VAL A 40 1.50 -3.91 3.45
C VAL A 40 2.06 -2.72 2.65
N SER A 41 2.39 -2.96 1.38
CA SER A 41 2.94 -1.98 0.46
C SER A 41 2.57 -2.32 -0.99
N TYR A 42 2.83 -1.40 -1.89
CA TYR A 42 2.74 -1.52 -3.33
C TYR A 42 4.16 -1.42 -3.87
N ASP A 43 4.63 -2.46 -4.54
CA ASP A 43 5.83 -2.41 -5.37
C ASP A 43 5.40 -2.10 -6.80
N VAL A 44 5.83 -0.96 -7.32
CA VAL A 44 5.57 -0.53 -8.70
C VAL A 44 6.86 -0.67 -9.49
N MET A 45 6.81 -1.41 -10.58
CA MET A 45 7.94 -1.68 -11.46
C MET A 45 7.63 -1.27 -12.89
N ILE A 46 8.65 -0.91 -13.66
CA ILE A 46 8.58 -0.77 -15.11
C ILE A 46 9.50 -1.82 -15.72
N ARG A 47 8.96 -2.63 -16.65
CA ARG A 47 9.65 -3.75 -17.27
C ARG A 47 9.73 -3.65 -18.77
N ARG A 48 10.87 -4.04 -19.30
CA ARG A 48 11.08 -4.24 -20.74
C ARG A 48 10.29 -5.45 -21.22
N PRO A 49 9.36 -5.29 -22.18
CA PRO A 49 8.50 -6.41 -22.61
C PRO A 49 9.25 -7.50 -23.37
N ASP A 50 10.42 -7.19 -23.96
CA ASP A 50 11.23 -8.12 -24.74
C ASP A 50 12.22 -8.93 -23.90
N THR A 51 12.75 -8.36 -22.81
CA THR A 51 13.75 -9.00 -21.96
C THR A 51 13.25 -9.39 -20.57
N ASP A 52 12.06 -8.93 -20.18
CA ASP A 52 11.54 -9.00 -18.81
C ASP A 52 12.45 -8.33 -17.77
N GLU A 53 13.33 -7.41 -18.18
CA GLU A 53 14.21 -6.66 -17.29
C GLU A 53 13.43 -5.56 -16.56
N VAL A 54 13.55 -5.48 -15.22
CA VAL A 54 13.07 -4.35 -14.42
C VAL A 54 14.03 -3.17 -14.61
N VAL A 55 13.55 -2.09 -15.23
CA VAL A 55 14.35 -0.88 -15.50
C VAL A 55 14.13 0.22 -14.47
N TRP A 56 13.07 0.11 -13.68
CA TRP A 56 12.75 1.01 -12.58
C TRP A 56 11.82 0.31 -11.58
N GLU A 57 12.01 0.57 -10.30
CA GLU A 57 11.14 0.09 -9.22
C GLU A 57 11.04 1.11 -8.08
N ALA A 58 9.91 1.11 -7.39
CA ALA A 58 9.74 1.82 -6.13
C ALA A 58 8.65 1.18 -5.27
N ASN A 59 8.79 1.29 -3.95
CA ASN A 59 7.83 0.77 -2.98
C ASN A 59 7.09 1.92 -2.27
N MET A 60 5.81 1.72 -1.97
CA MET A 60 5.04 2.62 -1.12
C MET A 60 4.03 1.89 -0.23
N THR A 61 3.83 2.34 1.00
CA THR A 61 2.85 1.73 1.91
C THR A 61 1.42 1.78 1.37
N SER A 62 0.66 0.69 1.57
CA SER A 62 -0.74 0.60 1.18
C SER A 62 -1.66 1.54 1.98
N ASN A 63 -1.17 2.15 3.07
CA ASN A 63 -1.90 3.16 3.83
C ASN A 63 -2.26 4.41 3.01
N LEU A 64 -1.51 4.68 1.93
CA LEU A 64 -1.74 5.83 1.04
C LEU A 64 -2.71 5.52 -0.12
N VAL A 65 -3.23 4.28 -0.20
CA VAL A 65 -4.25 3.86 -1.19
C VAL A 65 -5.43 4.82 -1.30
N PRO A 66 -6.05 5.30 -0.20
CA PRO A 66 -7.15 6.24 -0.30
C PRO A 66 -6.77 7.55 -1.02
N MET A 67 -5.52 7.98 -0.90
CA MET A 67 -5.05 9.26 -1.41
C MET A 67 -4.88 9.24 -2.93
N TRP A 68 -4.12 8.29 -3.49
CA TRP A 68 -3.95 8.21 -4.95
C TRP A 68 -5.23 7.79 -5.67
N ARG A 69 -6.07 6.95 -5.05
CA ARG A 69 -7.41 6.63 -5.59
C ARG A 69 -8.28 7.88 -5.64
N ARG A 70 -8.29 8.69 -4.59
CA ARG A 70 -9.03 9.96 -4.56
C ARG A 70 -8.53 10.94 -5.62
N ALA A 71 -7.25 10.87 -5.97
CA ALA A 71 -6.64 11.67 -7.04
C ALA A 71 -6.93 11.12 -8.45
N GLY A 72 -7.48 9.91 -8.60
CA GLY A 72 -7.77 9.30 -9.89
C GLY A 72 -6.65 8.41 -10.46
N ALA A 73 -5.69 8.01 -9.62
CA ALA A 73 -4.61 7.08 -9.97
C ALA A 73 -4.69 5.82 -9.11
N ASP A 74 -5.62 4.91 -9.40
CA ASP A 74 -5.59 3.59 -8.76
C ASP A 74 -4.43 2.76 -9.32
N LEU A 75 -3.32 2.71 -8.57
CA LEU A 75 -2.09 2.03 -9.00
C LEU A 75 -2.33 0.55 -9.32
N ALA A 76 -3.28 -0.12 -8.66
CA ALA A 76 -3.59 -1.51 -8.99
C ALA A 76 -4.11 -1.69 -10.43
N GLU A 77 -4.77 -0.65 -10.98
CA GLU A 77 -5.26 -0.65 -12.37
C GLU A 77 -4.16 -0.36 -13.40
N PHE A 78 -2.94 -0.06 -12.96
CA PHE A 78 -1.80 0.19 -13.85
C PHE A 78 -1.09 -1.10 -14.24
N ALA A 79 -1.26 -2.19 -13.49
CA ALA A 79 -0.63 -3.47 -13.79
C ALA A 79 -0.97 -3.96 -15.21
N GLY A 80 0.07 -4.28 -15.98
CA GLY A 80 -0.03 -4.75 -17.36
C GLY A 80 -0.28 -3.66 -18.41
N ARG A 81 -0.42 -2.39 -18.01
CA ARG A 81 -0.57 -1.26 -18.95
C ARG A 81 0.80 -0.72 -19.38
N THR A 82 0.83 -0.07 -20.53
CA THR A 82 2.05 0.62 -20.97
C THR A 82 2.31 1.88 -20.16
N THR A 83 3.57 2.34 -20.14
CA THR A 83 3.93 3.62 -19.53
C THR A 83 3.16 4.80 -20.14
N GLU A 84 2.88 4.77 -21.44
CA GLU A 84 2.04 5.75 -22.13
C GLU A 84 0.59 5.71 -21.68
N ASP A 85 0.02 4.51 -21.49
CA ASP A 85 -1.39 4.37 -21.09
C ASP A 85 -1.63 4.96 -19.70
N VAL A 86 -0.70 4.82 -18.76
CA VAL A 86 -0.87 5.26 -17.37
C VAL A 86 -0.49 6.74 -17.16
N LEU A 87 0.33 7.31 -18.05
CA LEU A 87 0.85 8.67 -17.89
C LEU A 87 -0.24 9.74 -17.73
N PRO A 88 -1.35 9.73 -18.49
CA PRO A 88 -2.43 10.71 -18.31
C PRO A 88 -3.11 10.62 -16.95
N ASN A 89 -3.28 9.42 -16.39
CA ASN A 89 -3.84 9.22 -15.05
C ASN A 89 -2.92 9.81 -13.98
N LEU A 90 -1.60 9.59 -14.11
CA LEU A 90 -0.60 10.14 -13.20
C LEU A 90 -0.54 11.67 -13.26
N ASP A 91 -0.48 12.26 -14.47
CA ASP A 91 -0.46 13.71 -14.66
C ASP A 91 -1.71 14.38 -14.06
N ALA A 92 -2.90 13.80 -14.30
CA ALA A 92 -4.14 14.31 -13.74
C ALA A 92 -4.17 14.21 -12.20
N ALA A 93 -3.74 13.08 -11.64
CA ALA A 93 -3.70 12.87 -10.20
C ALA A 93 -2.74 13.84 -9.50
N ILE A 94 -1.53 14.01 -10.03
CA ILE A 94 -0.53 14.95 -9.51
C ILE A 94 -1.05 16.38 -9.59
N SER A 95 -1.69 16.76 -10.70
CA SER A 95 -2.29 18.09 -10.85
C SER A 95 -3.39 18.32 -9.81
N ALA A 96 -4.30 17.36 -9.61
CA ALA A 96 -5.36 17.45 -8.61
C ALA A 96 -4.81 17.58 -7.19
N MET A 97 -3.80 16.77 -6.84
CA MET A 97 -3.12 16.83 -5.54
C MET A 97 -2.44 18.17 -5.28
N ARG A 98 -1.81 18.76 -6.29
CA ARG A 98 -1.18 20.08 -6.19
C ARG A 98 -2.20 21.22 -6.10
N ALA A 99 -3.37 21.07 -6.71
CA ALA A 99 -4.42 22.08 -6.69
C ALA A 99 -5.15 22.17 -5.34
N GLU A 100 -5.34 21.04 -4.66
CA GLU A 100 -6.11 20.96 -3.41
C GLU A 100 -5.38 20.20 -2.29
N PRO A 101 -4.17 20.63 -1.87
CA PRO A 101 -3.33 19.83 -0.96
C PRO A 101 -4.00 19.52 0.39
N ASP A 102 -4.81 20.45 0.92
CA ASP A 102 -5.50 20.24 2.20
C ASP A 102 -6.58 19.15 2.12
N THR A 103 -7.22 18.97 0.96
CA THR A 103 -8.17 17.86 0.71
C THR A 103 -7.48 16.50 0.87
N TYR A 104 -6.21 16.40 0.46
CA TYR A 104 -5.46 15.15 0.54
C TYR A 104 -4.75 14.96 1.89
N ARG A 105 -4.29 16.03 2.56
CA ARG A 105 -3.67 15.93 3.90
C ARG A 105 -4.61 15.35 4.96
N ILE A 106 -5.92 15.53 4.81
CA ILE A 106 -6.93 14.88 5.68
C ILE A 106 -6.86 13.34 5.59
N LEU A 107 -6.31 12.80 4.49
CA LEU A 107 -6.12 11.37 4.27
C LEU A 107 -4.79 10.83 4.80
N ASN A 108 -3.98 11.66 5.48
CA ASN A 108 -2.74 11.19 6.09
C ASN A 108 -3.04 10.07 7.11
N PRO A 109 -2.35 8.93 7.04
CA PRO A 109 -2.66 7.79 7.88
C PRO A 109 -2.24 8.05 9.34
N PRO A 110 -3.06 7.64 10.32
CA PRO A 110 -2.80 7.93 11.74
C PRO A 110 -1.64 7.12 12.32
N ASN A 111 -1.17 6.08 11.64
CA ASN A 111 -0.03 5.26 12.06
C ASN A 111 1.33 5.88 11.69
N GLY A 112 1.34 7.01 10.96
CA GLY A 112 2.54 7.73 10.55
C GLY A 112 3.33 7.09 9.40
N TRP A 113 2.79 6.06 8.75
CA TRP A 113 3.45 5.42 7.61
C TRP A 113 2.97 6.10 6.33
N GLY A 114 3.79 7.03 5.84
CA GLY A 114 3.48 7.87 4.68
C GLY A 114 2.63 9.09 5.05
N ASP A 115 2.65 10.06 4.15
CA ASP A 115 1.87 11.30 4.19
C ASP A 115 1.64 11.83 2.76
N PHE A 116 0.94 12.96 2.67
CA PHE A 116 0.69 13.68 1.42
C PHE A 116 1.93 13.94 0.58
N GLU A 117 3.02 14.40 1.21
CA GLU A 117 4.24 14.77 0.48
C GLU A 117 4.91 13.52 -0.09
N SER A 118 4.97 12.43 0.69
CA SER A 118 5.49 11.13 0.23
C SER A 118 4.62 10.52 -0.86
N CYS A 119 3.29 10.66 -0.79
CA CYS A 119 2.37 10.18 -1.82
C CYS A 119 2.58 10.96 -3.12
N LEU A 120 2.65 12.29 -3.04
CA LEU A 120 2.88 13.15 -4.19
C LEU A 120 4.22 12.83 -4.85
N ALA A 121 5.30 12.76 -4.06
CA ALA A 121 6.62 12.41 -4.55
C ALA A 121 6.66 11.02 -5.22
N PHE A 122 5.92 10.05 -4.67
CA PHE A 122 5.84 8.70 -5.24
C PHE A 122 5.13 8.69 -6.60
N LEU A 123 3.99 9.36 -6.73
CA LEU A 123 3.30 9.49 -8.02
C LEU A 123 4.16 10.21 -9.06
N GLU A 124 4.90 11.24 -8.64
CA GLU A 124 5.83 11.96 -9.51
C GLU A 124 6.99 11.08 -9.97
N ALA A 125 7.54 10.25 -9.09
CA ALA A 125 8.58 9.30 -9.44
C ALA A 125 8.09 8.28 -10.47
N ILE A 126 6.87 7.74 -10.31
CA ILE A 126 6.27 6.83 -11.32
C ILE A 126 6.08 7.55 -12.65
N ARG A 127 5.52 8.78 -12.63
CA ARG A 127 5.31 9.59 -13.85
C ARG A 127 6.63 9.85 -14.59
N ASP A 128 7.66 10.25 -13.87
CA ASP A 128 8.96 10.59 -14.45
C ASP A 128 9.67 9.33 -14.98
N ALA A 129 9.50 8.20 -14.30
CA ALA A 129 9.94 6.90 -14.80
C ALA A 129 9.17 6.50 -16.07
N CYS A 130 7.85 6.69 -16.13
CA CYS A 130 7.06 6.43 -17.35
C CYS A 130 7.54 7.28 -18.54
N LYS A 131 7.86 8.57 -18.31
CA LYS A 131 8.44 9.46 -19.34
C LYS A 131 9.84 9.03 -19.79
N THR A 132 10.64 8.50 -18.87
CA THR A 132 12.01 8.05 -19.15
C THR A 132 12.03 6.72 -19.90
N PHE A 133 11.11 5.81 -19.53
CA PHE A 133 11.02 4.44 -20.01
C PHE A 133 9.75 4.23 -20.83
N GLY A 134 9.52 5.06 -21.85
CA GLY A 134 8.41 4.90 -22.80
C GLY A 134 8.40 3.51 -23.48
N GLY A 135 7.21 2.99 -23.80
CA GLY A 135 6.98 1.72 -24.47
C GLY A 135 7.16 0.48 -23.59
N ASN A 136 7.38 0.65 -22.30
CA ASN A 136 7.55 -0.43 -21.32
C ASN A 136 6.24 -0.71 -20.58
N VAL A 137 6.19 -1.83 -19.85
CA VAL A 137 5.00 -2.28 -19.12
C VAL A 137 5.14 -1.96 -17.64
N VAL A 138 4.06 -1.45 -17.03
CA VAL A 138 3.97 -1.24 -15.59
C VAL A 138 3.50 -2.53 -14.91
N GLU A 139 4.23 -2.98 -13.89
CA GLU A 139 3.84 -4.09 -13.03
C GLU A 139 3.61 -3.57 -11.61
N VAL A 140 2.61 -4.12 -10.92
CA VAL A 140 2.27 -3.72 -9.55
C VAL A 140 2.05 -4.96 -8.69
N CYS A 141 2.88 -5.12 -7.67
CA CYS A 141 2.73 -6.14 -6.64
C CYS A 141 2.16 -5.50 -5.37
N ARG A 142 1.29 -6.23 -4.69
CA ARG A 142 0.66 -5.85 -3.43
C ARG A 142 0.74 -7.07 -2.51
#